data_AF-A0A6A8APH9-F1
#
_entry.id   AF-A0A6A8APH9-F1
#
_cell.length_a   1.000
_cell.length_b   1.000
_cell.length_c   1.000
_cell.angle_alpha   90.00
_cell.angle_beta   90.00
_cell.angle_gamma   90.00
#
_symmetry.space_group_name_H-M   'P 1'
#
loop_
_entity.id
_entity.type
_entity.pdbx_description
1 polymer ?
#
loop_
_entity_poly.entity_id
_entity_poly.type
_entity_poly.pdbx_seq_one_letter_code
_entity_poly.pdbx_strand_id
1 'polypeptide(L)'
;RSPRSGQYAERDYYIWEREFMDCMVTADDLRSRPSDFVVNLGFFGFAELIDIRPEPGSPFIYSMSEAFDDEDLEEKVMHNWLGHFGLRYHQLHASGHLSRGELVEAIEGLSPRRVFPVHTENPELFREHFDVVVVPVVGESYSL
;
A
#
# COMPACT_ATOMS: atom_id res chain seq x y z
N ARG A 1 17.55 -9.95 2.03
CA ARG A 1 18.61 -9.18 2.71
C ARG A 1 19.91 -9.95 2.67
N SER A 2 20.94 -9.34 2.11
CA SER A 2 22.31 -9.87 2.11
C SER A 2 22.90 -9.90 3.53
N PRO A 3 23.52 -11.03 3.96
CA PRO A 3 24.05 -11.17 5.31
C PRO A 3 25.26 -10.26 5.55
N ARG A 4 25.38 -9.70 6.76
CA ARG A 4 26.49 -8.79 7.11
C ARG A 4 27.84 -9.50 7.13
N SER A 5 27.86 -10.77 7.55
CA SER A 5 29.07 -11.59 7.55
C SER A 5 29.44 -12.20 6.19
N GLY A 6 28.60 -12.00 5.16
CA GLY A 6 28.72 -12.67 3.87
C GLY A 6 28.33 -14.16 3.89
N GLN A 7 27.92 -14.66 5.06
CA GLN A 7 27.41 -16.02 5.27
C GLN A 7 26.05 -15.93 5.95
N TYR A 8 25.14 -16.84 5.63
CA TYR A 8 23.82 -16.92 6.27
C TYR A 8 23.94 -17.54 7.68
N ALA A 9 24.56 -16.83 8.62
CA ALA A 9 24.81 -17.28 9.97
C ALA A 9 23.87 -16.61 10.98
N GLU A 10 23.48 -17.32 12.06
CA GLU A 10 22.52 -16.80 13.06
C GLU A 10 22.84 -15.40 13.61
N ARG A 11 24.14 -15.06 13.71
CA ARG A 11 24.61 -13.75 14.18
C ARG A 11 24.18 -12.58 13.28
N ASP A 12 23.84 -12.86 12.02
CA ASP A 12 23.39 -11.86 11.05
C ASP A 12 21.91 -11.50 11.24
N TYR A 13 21.17 -12.36 11.94
CA TYR A 13 19.72 -12.35 12.09
C TYR A 13 19.28 -12.07 13.53
N TYR A 14 18.12 -11.43 13.66
CA TYR A 14 17.45 -11.25 14.94
C TYR A 14 17.08 -12.61 15.54
N ILE A 15 16.97 -12.68 16.87
CA ILE A 15 16.72 -13.95 17.58
C ILE A 15 15.45 -14.65 17.05
N TRP A 16 14.38 -13.89 16.76
CA TRP A 16 13.12 -14.43 16.26
C TRP A 16 13.21 -14.96 14.81
N GLU A 17 14.17 -14.49 14.00
CA GLU A 17 14.35 -14.95 12.62
C GLU A 17 15.05 -16.32 12.56
N ARG A 18 15.83 -16.65 13.60
CA ARG A 18 16.70 -17.85 13.62
C ARG A 18 15.91 -19.14 13.50
N GLU A 19 14.71 -19.18 14.08
CA GLU A 19 13.81 -20.34 14.01
C GLU A 19 13.36 -20.66 12.58
N PHE A 20 13.46 -19.69 11.67
CA PHE A 20 13.04 -19.81 10.26
C PHE A 20 14.23 -19.93 9.30
N MET A 21 15.47 -20.02 9.79
CA MET A 21 16.65 -20.09 8.93
C MET A 21 16.67 -21.34 8.05
N ASP A 22 16.13 -22.46 8.52
CA ASP A 22 16.07 -23.72 7.75
C ASP A 22 15.11 -23.63 6.55
N CYS A 23 14.16 -22.70 6.56
CA CYS A 23 13.25 -22.42 5.45
C CYS A 23 13.51 -21.06 4.79
N MET A 24 14.67 -20.46 5.04
CA MET A 24 15.03 -19.17 4.46
C MET A 24 15.11 -19.26 2.93
N VAL A 25 14.59 -18.23 2.26
CA VAL A 25 14.68 -18.04 0.81
C VAL A 25 15.69 -16.94 0.52
N THR A 26 16.66 -17.23 -0.34
CA THR A 26 17.71 -16.28 -0.74
C THR A 26 17.45 -15.68 -2.12
N ALA A 27 18.21 -14.65 -2.50
CA ALA A 27 18.17 -14.12 -3.86
C ALA A 27 18.54 -15.18 -4.91
N ASP A 28 19.42 -16.13 -4.57
CA ASP A 28 19.81 -17.24 -5.45
C ASP A 28 18.66 -18.22 -5.67
N ASP A 29 17.88 -18.49 -4.62
CA ASP A 29 16.66 -19.30 -4.71
C ASP A 29 15.62 -18.64 -5.62
N LEU A 30 15.40 -17.33 -5.44
CA LEU A 30 14.48 -16.54 -6.27
C LEU A 30 14.89 -16.55 -7.74
N ARG A 31 16.20 -16.45 -8.04
CA ARG A 31 16.71 -16.52 -9.42
C ARG A 31 16.60 -17.89 -10.05
N SER A 32 16.79 -18.96 -9.27
CA SER A 32 16.77 -20.32 -9.79
C SER A 32 15.36 -20.86 -10.01
N ARG A 33 14.37 -20.37 -9.24
CA ARG A 33 12.97 -20.83 -9.29
C ARG A 33 11.98 -19.66 -9.18
N PRO A 34 11.99 -18.70 -10.10
CA PRO A 34 11.23 -17.45 -9.98
C PRO A 34 9.70 -17.66 -9.93
N SER A 35 9.18 -18.75 -10.50
CA SER A 35 7.75 -19.09 -10.49
C SER A 35 7.23 -19.62 -9.15
N ASP A 36 8.11 -20.01 -8.23
CA ASP A 36 7.74 -20.68 -6.99
C ASP A 36 7.40 -19.69 -5.86
N PHE A 37 7.65 -18.39 -6.08
CA PHE A 37 7.63 -17.39 -5.03
C PHE A 37 6.82 -16.15 -5.39
N VAL A 38 6.22 -15.55 -4.37
CA VAL A 38 5.74 -14.16 -4.39
C VAL A 38 6.61 -13.38 -3.42
N VAL A 39 7.21 -12.29 -3.89
CA VAL A 39 8.09 -11.45 -3.08
C VAL A 39 7.32 -10.20 -2.64
N ASN A 40 7.26 -9.97 -1.33
CA ASN A 40 6.80 -8.69 -0.78
C ASN A 40 8.01 -7.75 -0.64
N LEU A 41 7.94 -6.59 -1.30
CA LEU A 41 8.94 -5.54 -1.19
C LEU A 41 8.26 -4.24 -0.77
N GLY A 42 8.68 -3.69 0.38
CA GLY A 42 8.42 -2.29 0.68
C GLY A 42 9.32 -1.36 -0.17
N PHE A 43 9.02 -0.07 -0.20
CA PHE A 43 9.77 0.93 -0.98
C PHE A 43 11.29 0.86 -0.76
N PHE A 44 11.73 0.81 0.50
CA PHE A 44 13.15 0.70 0.85
C PHE A 44 13.78 -0.67 0.51
N GLY A 45 12.98 -1.68 0.17
CA GLY A 45 13.42 -3.01 -0.25
C GLY A 45 13.81 -3.10 -1.72
N PHE A 46 13.58 -2.05 -2.52
CA PHE A 46 13.82 -2.08 -3.97
C PHE A 46 15.28 -2.32 -4.33
N ALA A 47 16.23 -1.96 -3.45
CA ALA A 47 17.65 -2.26 -3.67
C ALA A 47 17.95 -3.76 -3.76
N GLU A 48 17.12 -4.62 -3.15
CA GLU A 48 17.26 -6.07 -3.23
C GLU A 48 17.04 -6.59 -4.67
N LEU A 49 16.39 -5.82 -5.55
CA LEU A 49 16.22 -6.18 -6.97
C LEU A 49 17.57 -6.34 -7.70
N ILE A 50 18.63 -5.68 -7.22
CA ILE A 50 20.00 -5.83 -7.76
C ILE A 50 20.50 -7.27 -7.63
N ASP A 51 20.17 -7.90 -6.51
CA ASP A 51 20.55 -9.28 -6.21
C ASP A 51 19.50 -10.26 -6.75
N ILE A 52 18.21 -9.94 -6.64
CA ILE A 52 17.11 -10.79 -7.12
C ILE A 52 17.12 -10.91 -8.66
N ARG A 53 17.44 -9.84 -9.39
CA ARG A 53 17.49 -9.79 -10.87
C ARG A 53 16.27 -10.47 -11.51
N PRO A 54 15.05 -9.96 -11.26
CA PRO A 54 13.84 -10.56 -11.81
C PRO A 54 13.89 -10.59 -13.34
N GLU A 55 13.21 -11.57 -13.94
CA GLU A 55 13.12 -11.65 -15.39
C GLU A 55 12.35 -10.43 -15.94
N PRO A 56 12.83 -9.76 -17.01
CA PRO A 56 12.08 -8.69 -17.64
C PRO A 56 10.67 -9.16 -18.03
N GLY A 57 9.67 -8.34 -17.75
CA GLY A 57 8.26 -8.68 -17.91
C GLY A 57 7.63 -9.33 -16.68
N SER A 58 8.38 -9.59 -15.60
CA SER A 58 7.81 -10.07 -14.34
C SER A 58 6.77 -9.08 -13.79
N PRO A 59 5.63 -9.56 -13.24
CA PRO A 59 4.59 -8.69 -12.72
C PRO A 59 5.04 -8.03 -11.40
N PHE A 60 4.82 -6.71 -11.30
CA PHE A 60 4.89 -5.96 -10.07
C PHE A 60 3.49 -5.44 -9.75
N ILE A 61 2.96 -5.85 -8.59
CA ILE A 61 1.64 -5.44 -8.13
C ILE A 61 1.81 -4.36 -7.07
N TYR A 62 1.35 -3.15 -7.37
CA TYR A 62 1.22 -2.08 -6.39
C TYR A 62 -0.17 -2.16 -5.76
N SER A 63 -0.19 -2.46 -4.46
CA SER A 63 -1.41 -2.75 -3.71
C SER A 63 -1.75 -1.68 -2.66
N MET A 64 -1.25 -0.47 -2.83
CA MET A 64 -1.50 0.68 -1.95
C MET A 64 -2.44 1.69 -2.62
N SER A 65 -3.02 2.60 -1.83
CA SER A 65 -3.82 3.72 -2.33
C SER A 65 -2.97 4.68 -3.16
N GLU A 66 -3.62 5.52 -3.97
CA GLU A 66 -2.92 6.58 -4.71
C GLU A 66 -2.30 7.62 -3.76
N ALA A 67 -1.22 8.23 -4.25
CA ALA A 67 -0.43 9.24 -3.57
C ALA A 67 -1.24 10.50 -3.24
N PHE A 68 -1.20 10.90 -1.96
CA PHE A 68 -1.68 12.22 -1.52
C PHE A 68 -0.47 13.17 -1.39
N ASP A 69 -0.08 13.76 -2.52
CA ASP A 69 0.91 14.85 -2.73
C ASP A 69 2.41 14.55 -2.41
N ASP A 70 2.78 14.03 -1.24
CA ASP A 70 4.20 13.76 -0.89
C ASP A 70 4.73 12.42 -1.47
N GLU A 71 3.83 11.52 -1.86
CA GLU A 71 4.15 10.22 -2.47
C GLU A 71 4.57 10.34 -3.96
N ASP A 72 4.51 11.54 -4.54
CA ASP A 72 4.87 11.84 -5.94
C ASP A 72 6.35 11.52 -6.26
N LEU A 73 7.27 11.75 -5.31
CA LEU A 73 8.69 11.45 -5.50
C LEU A 73 8.97 9.96 -5.32
N GLU A 74 8.31 9.32 -4.35
CA GLU A 74 8.45 7.88 -4.11
C GLU A 74 7.90 7.09 -5.29
N GLU A 75 6.76 7.48 -5.85
CA GLU A 75 6.18 6.89 -7.05
C GLU A 75 7.13 7.01 -8.25
N LYS A 76 7.72 8.20 -8.47
CA LYS A 76 8.74 8.39 -9.53
C LYS A 76 9.94 7.48 -9.33
N VAL A 77 10.46 7.36 -8.11
CA VAL A 77 11.59 6.47 -7.80
C VAL A 77 11.20 5.01 -8.03
N MET A 78 10.02 4.59 -7.57
CA MET A 78 9.47 3.25 -7.81
C MET A 78 9.44 2.96 -9.30
N HIS A 79 8.79 3.81 -10.12
CA HIS A 79 8.70 3.59 -11.56
C HIS A 79 10.07 3.55 -12.25
N ASN A 80 11.05 4.33 -11.79
CA ASN A 80 12.42 4.26 -12.31
C ASN A 80 13.05 2.89 -12.06
N TRP A 81 12.88 2.32 -10.86
CA TRP A 81 13.33 0.96 -10.57
C TRP A 81 12.60 -0.09 -11.42
N LEU A 82 11.27 0.00 -11.52
CA LEU A 82 10.49 -0.93 -12.36
C LEU A 82 10.94 -0.86 -13.81
N GLY A 83 11.16 0.34 -14.35
CA GLY A 83 11.68 0.56 -15.70
C GLY A 83 13.09 0.01 -15.88
N HIS A 84 13.99 0.20 -14.90
CA HIS A 84 15.35 -0.31 -14.93
C HIS A 84 15.40 -1.85 -15.02
N PHE A 85 14.53 -2.54 -14.27
CA PHE A 85 14.43 -4.01 -14.28
C PHE A 85 13.43 -4.56 -15.30
N GLY A 86 12.72 -3.71 -16.04
CA GLY A 86 11.72 -4.11 -17.03
C GLY A 86 10.48 -4.78 -16.43
N LEU A 87 10.08 -4.42 -15.21
CA LEU A 87 8.92 -4.98 -14.53
C LEU A 87 7.60 -4.41 -15.06
N ARG A 88 6.56 -5.24 -15.12
CA ARG A 88 5.22 -4.82 -15.54
C ARG A 88 4.41 -4.34 -14.35
N TYR A 89 4.08 -3.04 -14.35
CA TYR A 89 3.28 -2.43 -13.29
C TYR A 89 1.80 -2.79 -13.38
N HIS A 90 1.23 -3.18 -12.25
CA HIS A 90 -0.21 -3.39 -12.07
C HIS A 90 -0.69 -2.64 -10.82
N GLN A 91 -1.59 -1.68 -11.00
CA GLN A 91 -2.31 -1.03 -9.89
C GLN A 91 -3.48 -1.92 -9.47
N LEU A 92 -3.42 -2.52 -8.27
CA LEU A 92 -4.50 -3.33 -7.73
C LEU A 92 -4.73 -2.97 -6.27
N HIS A 93 -5.66 -2.06 -6.01
CA HIS A 93 -6.01 -1.62 -4.67
C HIS A 93 -7.47 -1.96 -4.35
N ALA A 94 -7.70 -2.46 -3.14
CA ALA A 94 -9.04 -2.56 -2.57
C ALA A 94 -9.21 -1.42 -1.57
N SER A 95 -10.09 -0.45 -1.91
CA SER A 95 -10.39 0.68 -1.03
C SER A 95 -10.96 0.20 0.31
N GLY A 96 -10.45 0.76 1.41
CA GLY A 96 -11.05 0.61 2.74
C GLY A 96 -12.28 1.50 2.96
N HIS A 97 -12.60 2.39 2.02
CA HIS A 97 -13.71 3.33 2.09
C HIS A 97 -14.79 3.00 1.07
N LEU A 98 -16.04 3.29 1.43
CA LEU A 98 -17.18 3.26 0.51
C LEU A 98 -16.94 4.24 -0.65
N SER A 99 -17.30 3.82 -1.85
CA SER A 99 -17.40 4.74 -2.99
C SER A 99 -18.48 5.79 -2.73
N ARG A 100 -18.49 6.86 -3.55
CA ARG A 100 -19.53 7.90 -3.47
C ARG A 100 -20.95 7.32 -3.55
N GLY A 101 -21.19 6.39 -4.47
CA GLY A 101 -22.51 5.78 -4.66
C GLY A 101 -22.95 4.95 -3.46
N GLU A 102 -22.06 4.09 -2.96
CA GLU A 102 -22.33 3.25 -1.78
C GLU A 102 -22.53 4.11 -0.52
N LEU A 103 -21.77 5.21 -0.38
CA LEU A 103 -21.94 6.14 0.72
C LEU A 103 -23.29 6.85 0.65
N VAL A 104 -23.73 7.28 -0.54
CA VAL A 104 -25.03 7.92 -0.72
C VAL A 104 -26.15 6.94 -0.37
N GLU A 105 -26.12 5.73 -0.93
CA GLU A 105 -27.10 4.68 -0.67
C GLU A 105 -27.19 4.34 0.83
N ALA A 106 -26.03 4.20 1.50
CA ALA A 106 -25.98 3.92 2.91
C ALA A 106 -26.63 5.02 3.77
N ILE A 107 -26.35 6.30 3.46
CA ILE A 107 -26.93 7.43 4.20
C ILE A 107 -28.44 7.54 3.94
N GLU A 108 -28.88 7.37 2.69
CA GLU A 108 -30.31 7.38 2.34
C GLU A 108 -31.07 6.27 3.08
N GLY A 109 -30.51 5.06 3.10
CA GLY A 109 -31.08 3.90 3.81
C GLY A 109 -31.20 4.10 5.32
N LEU A 110 -30.30 4.88 5.92
CA LEU A 110 -30.37 5.27 7.34
C LEU A 110 -31.36 6.41 7.60
N SER A 111 -31.63 7.25 6.59
CA SER A 111 -32.51 8.43 6.68
C SER A 111 -32.24 9.31 7.91
N PRO A 112 -31.00 9.79 8.13
CA PRO A 112 -30.64 10.53 9.32
C PRO A 112 -31.27 11.93 9.33
N ARG A 113 -31.52 12.46 10.53
CA ARG A 113 -31.98 13.85 10.72
C ARG A 113 -30.89 14.89 10.46
N ARG A 114 -29.62 14.50 10.62
CA ARG A 114 -28.43 15.32 10.38
C ARG A 114 -27.27 14.44 9.92
N VAL A 115 -26.46 14.94 9.00
CA VAL A 115 -25.23 14.28 8.52
C VAL A 115 -24.04 15.16 8.87
N PHE A 116 -23.05 14.59 9.55
CA PHE A 116 -21.79 15.27 9.90
C PHE A 116 -20.64 14.59 9.14
N PRO A 117 -20.23 15.10 7.98
CA PRO A 117 -19.10 14.53 7.23
C PRO A 117 -17.80 14.74 8.01
N VAL A 118 -17.16 13.65 8.40
CA VAL A 118 -15.86 13.63 9.09
C VAL A 118 -14.89 12.74 8.35
N HIS A 119 -13.58 12.91 8.58
CA HIS A 119 -12.52 12.16 7.89
C HIS A 119 -12.57 12.31 6.36
N THR A 120 -12.83 13.55 5.91
CA THR A 120 -12.81 13.97 4.50
C THR A 120 -12.25 15.39 4.41
N GLU A 121 -11.50 15.68 3.35
CA GLU A 121 -11.01 17.03 3.05
C GLU A 121 -12.08 17.92 2.42
N ASN A 122 -13.16 17.32 1.91
CA ASN A 122 -14.21 18.01 1.16
C ASN A 122 -15.61 17.76 1.77
N PRO A 123 -15.84 18.10 3.06
CA PRO A 123 -17.12 17.85 3.72
C PRO A 123 -18.29 18.59 3.05
N GLU A 124 -17.99 19.69 2.37
CA GLU A 124 -18.95 20.52 1.64
C GLU A 124 -19.66 19.77 0.49
N LEU A 125 -18.99 18.80 -0.14
CA LEU A 125 -19.58 18.02 -1.25
C LEU A 125 -20.79 17.19 -0.84
N PHE A 126 -20.97 16.90 0.45
CA PHE A 126 -22.14 16.18 0.93
C PHE A 126 -23.44 16.99 0.75
N ARG A 127 -23.34 18.33 0.71
CA ARG A 127 -24.50 19.21 0.48
C ARG A 127 -25.07 19.07 -0.93
N GLU A 128 -24.32 18.52 -1.88
CA GLU A 128 -24.80 18.22 -3.22
C GLU A 128 -25.83 17.08 -3.24
N HIS A 129 -25.80 16.22 -2.22
CA HIS A 129 -26.65 15.03 -2.13
C HIS A 129 -27.62 15.06 -0.95
N PHE A 130 -27.34 15.83 0.11
CA PHE A 130 -28.11 15.82 1.35
C PHE A 130 -28.37 17.23 1.90
N ASP A 131 -29.64 17.56 2.15
CA ASP A 131 -30.03 18.86 2.73
C ASP A 131 -29.72 18.97 4.23
N VAL A 132 -29.52 17.85 4.91
CA VAL A 132 -29.36 17.76 6.38
C VAL A 132 -27.90 17.80 6.84
N VAL A 133 -27.01 18.31 5.99
CA VAL A 133 -25.56 18.31 6.23
C VAL A 133 -25.13 19.46 7.13
N VAL A 134 -24.45 19.10 8.21
CA VAL A 134 -23.74 20.03 9.10
C VAL A 134 -22.25 19.80 8.91
N VAL A 135 -21.56 20.79 8.33
CA VAL A 135 -20.10 20.74 8.16
C VAL A 135 -19.47 21.04 9.53
N PRO A 136 -18.75 20.08 10.14
CA PRO A 136 -18.25 20.24 11.50
C PRO A 136 -17.07 21.22 11.55
N VAL A 137 -17.01 22.01 12.62
CA VAL A 137 -15.92 22.94 12.94
C VAL A 137 -15.11 22.37 14.10
N VAL A 138 -13.78 22.34 13.96
CA VAL A 138 -12.87 21.81 14.98
C VAL A 138 -13.04 22.59 16.28
N GLY A 139 -13.30 21.88 17.37
CA GLY A 139 -13.48 22.46 18.71
C GLY A 139 -14.90 22.92 19.04
N GLU A 140 -15.84 22.86 18.09
CA GLU A 140 -17.25 23.14 18.38
C GLU A 140 -17.98 21.92 18.96
N SER A 141 -18.99 22.22 19.81
CA SER A 141 -19.88 21.21 20.39
C SER A 141 -21.26 21.31 19.75
N TYR A 142 -21.80 20.18 19.32
CA TYR A 142 -23.11 20.09 18.69
C TYR A 142 -24.09 19.37 19.61
N SER A 143 -25.30 19.93 19.78
CA SER A 143 -26.41 19.23 20.44
C SER A 143 -27.21 18.45 19.41
N LEU A 144 -27.43 17.16 19.67
CA LEU A 144 -28.13 16.22 18.79
C LEU A 144 -29.65 16.26 19.00
#